data_AF-D8R9N8-F1
#
_entry.id   AF-D8R9N8-F1
#
_cell.length_a   1.000
_cell.length_b   1.000
_cell.length_c   1.000
_cell.angle_alpha   90.00
_cell.angle_beta   90.00
_cell.angle_gamma   90.00
#
_symmetry.space_group_name_H-M   'P 1'
#
loop_
_entity.id
_entity.type
_entity.pdbx_description
1 polymer ?
#
loop_
_entity_poly.entity_id
_entity_poly.type
_entity_poly.pdbx_seq_one_letter_code
_entity_poly.pdbx_strand_id
1 'polypeptide(L)'
;VELPLFPLPLVLFPGAILPLQIFEFRYRIMMHTLLQTDLRFGVVFTDRSTGLAEIGCVGEVIKHERLVDDRFFLICKGQERFRVASVVRTSPYLVAEVEWIEDKPPQRLKEDGQEEEEDLEKLASEVEAYMKDVIRLSNRMNKKGDKETPEDLRKNLFPTPFSFWVGSTFEGAPLEQQALLELEDTGLRLKREKETLRNTLNYLTAASAVKDVFSSQ
;
A
#
# COMPACT_ATOMS: atom_id res chain seq x y z
N VAL A 1 5.00 5.04 21.44
CA VAL A 1 5.09 6.46 20.97
C VAL A 1 3.68 6.98 20.75
N GLU A 2 3.33 8.21 21.09
CA GLU A 2 2.02 8.77 20.74
C GLU A 2 2.03 9.33 19.31
N LEU A 3 1.05 8.93 18.50
CA LEU A 3 0.93 9.32 17.10
C LEU A 3 -0.50 9.80 16.80
N PRO A 4 -0.68 11.00 16.21
CA PRO A 4 -1.95 11.41 15.64
C PRO A 4 -2.36 10.46 14.52
N LEU A 5 -3.59 9.95 14.55
CA LEU A 5 -4.11 9.04 13.55
C LEU A 5 -5.10 9.73 12.61
N PHE A 6 -5.00 9.36 11.34
CA PHE A 6 -5.90 9.74 10.26
C PHE A 6 -6.55 8.48 9.67
N PRO A 7 -7.74 8.10 10.17
CA PRO A 7 -8.53 7.04 9.58
C PRO A 7 -8.99 7.39 8.16
N LEU A 8 -8.67 6.56 7.18
CA LEU A 8 -9.09 6.72 5.79
C LEU A 8 -9.63 5.39 5.22
N PRO A 9 -10.55 5.43 4.23
CA PRO A 9 -11.00 4.24 3.52
C PRO A 9 -9.98 3.79 2.44
N LEU A 10 -8.69 3.95 2.72
CA LEU A 10 -7.56 3.57 1.86
C LEU A 10 -6.38 3.13 2.71
N VAL A 11 -5.42 2.45 2.08
CA VAL A 11 -4.21 1.93 2.72
C VAL A 11 -3.01 2.70 2.20
N LEU A 12 -2.17 3.19 3.12
CA LEU A 12 -0.88 3.79 2.78
C LEU A 12 0.22 2.75 2.96
N PHE A 13 1.08 2.59 1.96
CA PHE A 13 2.25 1.73 2.01
C PHE A 13 3.54 2.53 2.22
N PRO A 14 4.58 1.93 2.85
CA PRO A 14 5.93 2.48 2.84
C PRO A 14 6.39 2.87 1.43
N GLY A 15 6.92 4.09 1.29
CA GLY A 15 7.39 4.63 0.02
C GLY A 15 6.30 5.18 -0.92
N ALA A 16 5.02 4.85 -0.70
CA ALA A 16 3.92 5.33 -1.54
C ALA A 16 3.62 6.81 -1.29
N ILE A 17 3.13 7.50 -2.32
CA ILE A 17 2.76 8.92 -2.26
C ILE A 17 1.24 9.03 -2.11
N LEU A 18 0.80 9.81 -1.13
CA LEU A 18 -0.62 10.05 -0.84
C LEU A 18 -0.93 11.55 -0.87
N PRO A 19 -1.59 12.05 -1.93
CA PRO A 19 -2.15 13.40 -1.93
C PRO A 19 -3.44 13.43 -1.09
N LEU A 20 -3.56 14.43 -0.22
CA LEU A 20 -4.73 14.62 0.65
C LEU A 20 -5.23 16.05 0.60
N GLN A 21 -6.55 16.20 0.62
CA GLN A 21 -7.20 17.49 0.85
C GLN A 21 -7.90 17.47 2.21
N ILE A 22 -7.44 18.33 3.11
CA ILE A 22 -7.95 18.44 4.47
C ILE A 22 -8.98 19.53 4.52
N PHE A 23 -10.23 19.13 4.70
CA PHE A 23 -11.36 20.04 4.84
C PHE A 23 -12.07 19.89 6.18
N GLU A 24 -12.05 18.70 6.80
CA GLU A 24 -12.68 18.49 8.10
C GLU A 24 -11.98 19.27 9.22
N PHE A 25 -12.77 19.92 10.06
CA PHE A 25 -12.28 20.80 11.13
C PHE A 25 -11.29 20.11 12.08
N ARG A 26 -11.56 18.88 12.49
CA ARG A 26 -10.67 18.10 13.36
C ARG A 26 -9.28 17.91 12.76
N TYR A 27 -9.20 17.62 11.47
CA TYR A 27 -7.92 17.39 10.79
C TYR A 27 -7.23 18.70 10.43
N ARG A 28 -7.96 19.81 10.28
CA ARG A 28 -7.36 21.15 10.23
C ARG A 28 -6.61 21.46 11.53
N ILE A 29 -7.20 21.15 12.69
CA ILE A 29 -6.52 21.28 13.98
C ILE A 29 -5.29 20.38 14.02
N MET A 30 -5.43 19.10 13.63
CA MET A 30 -4.30 18.17 13.55
C MET A 30 -3.15 18.74 12.72
N MET A 31 -3.45 19.28 11.53
CA MET A 31 -2.44 19.88 10.65
C MET A 31 -1.73 21.07 11.31
N HIS A 32 -2.44 21.93 12.03
CA HIS A 32 -1.80 23.02 12.78
C HIS A 32 -0.81 22.51 13.84
N THR A 33 -1.12 21.39 14.50
CA THR A 33 -0.18 20.74 15.43
C THR A 33 1.00 20.11 14.69
N LEU A 34 0.76 19.45 13.55
CA LEU A 34 1.81 18.82 12.75
C LEU A 34 2.82 19.82 12.21
N LEU A 35 2.38 21.02 11.81
CA LEU A 35 3.24 22.11 11.36
C LEU A 35 4.21 22.64 12.43
N GLN A 36 3.97 22.32 13.70
CA GLN A 36 4.83 22.71 14.83
C GLN A 36 5.66 21.54 15.38
N THR A 37 5.54 20.36 14.78
CA THR A 37 6.18 19.11 15.22
C THR A 37 6.89 18.45 14.02
N ASP A 38 6.91 17.12 13.95
CA ASP A 38 7.69 16.35 12.98
C ASP A 38 6.97 16.09 11.65
N LEU A 39 5.83 16.75 11.38
CA LEU A 39 5.06 16.57 10.14
C LEU A 39 4.66 15.11 9.85
N ARG A 40 4.56 14.28 10.88
CA ARG A 40 4.26 12.85 10.82
C ARG A 40 2.93 12.52 11.49
N PHE A 41 2.14 11.69 10.84
CA PHE A 41 0.89 11.16 11.38
C PHE A 41 0.67 9.74 10.88
N GLY A 42 -0.12 8.95 11.59
CA GLY A 42 -0.45 7.58 11.20
C GLY A 42 -1.65 7.55 10.26
N VAL A 43 -1.50 6.98 9.07
CA VAL A 43 -2.64 6.62 8.23
C VAL A 43 -3.06 5.21 8.58
N VAL A 44 -4.33 5.05 8.94
CA VAL A 44 -4.90 3.76 9.32
C VAL A 44 -6.13 3.51 8.46
N PHE A 45 -6.21 2.30 7.90
CA PHE A 45 -7.40 1.91 7.15
C PHE A 45 -8.60 1.85 8.09
N THR A 46 -9.74 2.37 7.63
CA THR A 46 -11.01 2.17 8.31
C THR A 46 -12.10 1.80 7.33
N ASP A 47 -12.88 0.79 7.71
CA ASP A 47 -14.08 0.38 6.99
C ASP A 47 -15.28 0.31 7.95
N ARG A 48 -16.48 0.49 7.40
CA ARG A 48 -17.72 0.44 8.20
C ARG A 48 -17.98 -0.95 8.78
N SER A 49 -17.50 -2.02 8.14
CA SER A 49 -17.75 -3.38 8.59
C SER A 49 -16.70 -3.88 9.58
N THR A 50 -15.42 -3.54 9.39
CA THR A 50 -14.31 -4.03 10.23
C THR A 50 -13.83 -3.00 11.26
N GLY A 51 -14.21 -1.74 11.13
CA GLY A 51 -13.76 -0.67 12.02
C GLY A 51 -12.39 -0.13 11.65
N LEU A 52 -11.60 0.25 12.66
CA LEU A 52 -10.24 0.77 12.49
C LEU A 52 -9.27 -0.41 12.44
N ALA A 53 -8.38 -0.44 11.45
CA ALA A 53 -7.35 -1.47 11.36
C ALA A 53 -6.30 -1.35 12.48
N GLU A 54 -5.68 -2.47 12.83
CA GLU A 54 -4.63 -2.51 13.86
C GLU A 54 -3.27 -2.02 13.33
N ILE A 55 -3.00 -2.22 12.04
CA ILE A 55 -1.74 -1.84 11.39
C ILE A 55 -1.99 -0.69 10.44
N GLY A 56 -1.16 0.35 10.57
CA GLY A 56 -1.12 1.50 9.69
C GLY A 56 0.29 1.80 9.19
N CYS A 57 0.40 2.90 8.44
CA CYS A 57 1.67 3.40 7.94
C CYS A 57 1.82 4.89 8.27
N VAL A 58 3.00 5.30 8.69
CA VAL A 58 3.29 6.71 8.95
C VAL A 58 3.30 7.47 7.63
N GLY A 59 2.47 8.50 7.53
CA GLY A 59 2.56 9.52 6.49
C GLY A 59 3.42 10.68 6.97
N GLU A 60 4.53 10.94 6.27
CA GLU A 60 5.32 12.15 6.44
C GLU A 60 4.89 13.18 5.39
N VAL A 61 4.54 14.40 5.82
CA VAL A 61 4.18 15.49 4.90
C VAL A 61 5.44 16.00 4.21
N ILE A 62 5.56 15.74 2.91
CA ILE A 62 6.68 16.21 2.08
C ILE A 62 6.38 17.53 1.36
N LYS A 63 5.09 17.87 1.21
CA LYS A 63 4.63 19.16 0.68
C LYS A 63 3.29 19.51 1.30
N HIS A 64 3.08 20.78 1.64
CA HIS A 64 1.78 21.28 2.06
C HIS A 64 1.51 22.67 1.49
N GLU A 65 0.24 22.98 1.27
CA GLU A 65 -0.27 24.26 0.81
C GLU A 65 -1.53 24.61 1.59
N ARG A 66 -1.57 25.81 2.18
CA ARG A 66 -2.78 26.33 2.82
C ARG A 66 -3.65 26.96 1.75
N LEU A 67 -4.87 26.46 1.63
CA LEU A 67 -5.89 26.96 0.72
C LEU A 67 -6.77 28.00 1.44
N VAL A 68 -7.71 28.57 0.69
CA VAL A 68 -8.77 29.44 1.24
C VAL A 68 -9.61 28.65 2.27
N ASP A 69 -10.06 29.33 3.31
CA ASP A 69 -10.85 28.79 4.44
C ASP A 69 -10.11 27.79 5.33
N ASP A 70 -8.78 27.92 5.44
CA ASP A 70 -7.90 27.04 6.24
C ASP A 70 -7.99 25.56 5.88
N ARG A 71 -8.37 25.27 4.64
CA ARG A 71 -8.20 23.94 4.07
C ARG A 71 -6.73 23.75 3.75
N PHE A 72 -6.28 22.51 3.76
CA PHE A 72 -4.91 22.18 3.35
C PHE A 72 -4.94 21.21 2.18
N PHE A 73 -4.03 21.40 1.24
CA PHE A 73 -3.60 20.34 0.34
C PHE A 73 -2.23 19.86 0.82
N LEU A 74 -2.06 18.55 0.95
CA LEU A 74 -0.80 17.93 1.31
C LEU A 74 -0.45 16.80 0.37
N ILE A 75 0.86 16.60 0.21
CA ILE A 75 1.43 15.39 -0.35
C ILE A 75 2.22 14.74 0.77
N CYS A 76 1.87 13.50 1.09
CA CYS A 76 2.55 12.69 2.08
C CYS A 76 3.30 11.53 1.41
N LYS A 77 4.38 11.08 2.04
CA LYS A 77 5.09 9.85 1.69
C LYS A 77 4.96 8.86 2.84
N GLY A 78 4.62 7.62 2.53
CA GLY A 78 4.62 6.53 3.51
C GLY A 78 6.04 6.23 4.00
N GLN A 79 6.18 6.05 5.31
CA GLN A 79 7.43 5.72 5.99
C GLN A 79 7.32 4.31 6.62
N GLU A 80 7.48 4.16 7.93
CA GLU A 80 7.41 2.86 8.58
C GLU A 80 5.97 2.45 8.87
N ARG A 81 5.76 1.14 9.02
CA ARG A 81 4.50 0.59 9.54
C ARG A 81 4.49 0.64 11.07
N PHE A 82 3.30 0.73 11.62
CA PHE A 82 3.09 0.69 13.06
C PHE A 82 1.85 -0.11 13.41
N ARG A 83 1.85 -0.66 14.62
CA ARG A 83 0.69 -1.27 15.27
C ARG A 83 0.06 -0.29 16.25
N VAL A 84 -1.25 -0.16 16.23
CA VAL A 84 -2.02 0.60 17.23
C VAL A 84 -2.09 -0.24 18.50
N ALA A 85 -1.42 0.22 19.57
CA ALA A 85 -1.44 -0.47 20.87
C ALA A 85 -2.68 -0.06 21.68
N SER A 86 -2.94 1.25 21.78
CA SER A 86 -4.12 1.76 22.49
C SER A 86 -4.51 3.16 22.00
N VAL A 87 -5.80 3.49 22.03
CA VAL A 87 -6.29 4.85 21.73
C VAL A 87 -6.22 5.69 23.00
N VAL A 88 -5.40 6.73 22.99
CA VAL A 88 -5.18 7.63 24.13
C VAL A 88 -6.18 8.78 24.12
N ARG A 89 -6.52 9.29 22.93
CA ARG A 89 -7.41 10.44 22.77
C ARG A 89 -8.25 10.32 21.52
N THR A 90 -9.51 10.75 21.59
CA THR A 90 -10.44 10.72 20.44
C THR A 90 -10.87 12.09 19.94
N SER A 91 -10.67 13.15 20.73
CA SER A 91 -11.04 14.52 20.40
C SER A 91 -9.85 15.47 20.53
N PRO A 92 -9.64 16.41 19.59
CA PRO A 92 -10.46 16.67 18.40
C PRO A 92 -10.25 15.64 17.27
N TYR A 93 -9.13 14.91 17.30
CA TYR A 93 -8.78 13.82 16.39
C TYR A 93 -8.20 12.64 17.18
N LEU A 94 -8.10 11.47 16.55
CA LEU A 94 -7.56 10.28 17.17
C LEU A 94 -6.07 10.42 17.45
N VAL A 95 -5.64 10.01 18.63
CA VAL A 95 -4.23 9.81 18.99
C VAL A 95 -4.13 8.45 19.64
N ALA A 96 -3.14 7.67 19.21
CA ALA A 96 -2.88 6.36 19.76
C ALA A 96 -1.44 6.22 20.20
N GLU A 97 -1.23 5.37 21.20
CA GLU A 97 0.07 4.75 21.41
C GLU A 97 0.30 3.71 20.33
N VAL A 98 1.48 3.77 19.71
CA VAL A 98 1.88 2.89 18.63
C VAL A 98 3.21 2.19 18.90
N GLU A 99 3.33 1.02 18.31
CA GLU A 99 4.54 0.18 18.27
C GLU A 99 5.04 0.06 16.83
N TRP A 100 6.35 0.18 16.63
CA TRP A 100 6.96 0.08 15.31
C TRP A 100 7.02 -1.37 14.84
N ILE A 101 6.68 -1.61 13.57
CA ILE A 101 6.72 -2.95 12.97
C ILE A 101 7.83 -3.02 11.94
N GLU A 102 8.71 -3.99 12.11
CA GLU A 102 9.72 -4.37 11.13
C GLU A 102 9.34 -5.71 10.49
N ASP A 103 9.71 -5.91 9.22
CA ASP A 103 9.56 -7.22 8.59
C ASP A 103 10.52 -8.20 9.27
N LYS A 104 10.00 -9.38 9.62
CA LYS A 104 10.80 -10.46 10.15
C LYS A 104 11.68 -11.01 9.02
N PRO A 105 12.94 -11.39 9.31
CA PRO A 105 13.74 -12.10 8.34
C PRO A 105 12.99 -13.39 7.92
N PRO A 106 13.09 -13.83 6.66
CA PRO A 106 12.41 -15.03 6.19
C PRO A 106 12.85 -16.24 7.02
N GLN A 107 11.97 -16.74 7.87
CA GLN A 107 12.22 -17.91 8.71
C GLN A 107 11.36 -19.07 8.22
N ARG A 108 11.92 -19.94 7.40
CA ARG A 108 11.39 -21.31 7.28
C ARG A 108 12.39 -22.29 7.86
N LEU A 109 12.01 -22.86 8.99
CA LEU A 109 12.58 -24.09 9.49
C LEU A 109 12.07 -25.23 8.59
N LYS A 110 12.97 -25.99 7.98
CA LYS A 110 12.64 -27.30 7.41
C LYS A 110 12.23 -28.28 8.51
N GLU A 111 11.55 -29.36 8.14
CA GLU A 111 11.24 -30.48 9.04
C GLU A 111 12.50 -31.12 9.68
N ASP A 112 13.67 -30.91 9.07
CA ASP A 112 14.99 -31.37 9.56
C ASP A 112 15.73 -30.33 10.43
N GLY A 113 15.11 -29.19 10.73
CA GLY A 113 15.67 -28.14 11.58
C GLY A 113 16.67 -27.21 10.88
N GLN A 114 16.86 -27.33 9.56
CA GLN A 114 17.68 -26.39 8.79
C GLN A 114 16.87 -25.17 8.34
N GLU A 115 17.50 -24.00 8.34
CA GLU A 115 16.92 -22.79 7.75
C GLU A 115 16.91 -22.94 6.22
N GLU A 116 15.71 -22.99 5.62
CA GLU A 116 15.56 -22.87 4.17
C GLU A 116 15.43 -21.38 3.85
N GLU A 117 16.54 -20.79 3.40
CA GLU A 117 16.54 -19.40 2.94
C GLU A 117 15.66 -19.31 1.69
N GLU A 118 14.47 -18.71 1.85
CA GLU A 118 13.59 -18.47 0.72
C GLU A 118 14.24 -17.44 -0.20
N ASP A 119 14.42 -17.79 -1.48
CA ASP A 119 14.97 -16.90 -2.49
C ASP A 119 13.96 -15.78 -2.81
N LEU A 120 13.97 -14.74 -1.98
CA LEU A 120 13.12 -13.57 -2.11
C LEU A 120 13.38 -12.81 -3.41
N GLU A 121 14.61 -12.89 -3.93
CA GLU A 121 14.99 -12.23 -5.17
C GLU A 121 14.30 -12.90 -6.36
N LYS A 122 14.31 -14.24 -6.40
CA LYS A 122 13.55 -15.01 -7.38
C LYS A 122 12.04 -14.76 -7.26
N LEU A 123 11.48 -14.74 -6.05
CA LEU A 123 10.05 -14.43 -5.86
C LEU A 123 9.70 -13.03 -6.36
N ALA A 124 10.53 -12.03 -6.07
CA ALA A 124 10.34 -10.66 -6.54
C ALA A 124 10.40 -10.58 -8.08
N SER A 125 11.34 -11.28 -8.72
CA SER A 125 11.40 -11.38 -10.19
C SER A 125 10.17 -12.05 -10.81
N GLU A 126 9.63 -13.10 -10.15
CA GLU A 126 8.39 -13.75 -10.61
C GLU A 126 7.18 -12.80 -10.49
N VAL A 127 7.05 -12.08 -9.38
CA VAL A 127 6.00 -11.06 -9.19
C VAL A 127 6.12 -9.96 -10.25
N GLU A 128 7.33 -9.47 -10.51
CA GLU A 128 7.58 -8.47 -11.54
C GLU A 128 7.14 -8.95 -12.94
N ALA A 129 7.41 -10.21 -13.28
CA ALA A 129 6.98 -10.79 -14.54
C ALA A 129 5.45 -10.79 -14.67
N TYR A 130 4.73 -11.23 -13.63
CA TYR A 130 3.26 -11.18 -13.62
C TYR A 130 2.71 -9.75 -13.74
N MET A 131 3.34 -8.77 -13.07
CA MET A 131 2.94 -7.38 -13.20
C MET A 131 3.10 -6.86 -14.63
N LYS A 132 4.24 -7.15 -15.28
CA LYS A 132 4.47 -6.76 -16.68
C LYS A 132 3.39 -7.34 -17.59
N ASP A 133 3.00 -8.59 -17.38
CA ASP A 133 1.97 -9.23 -18.18
C ASP A 133 0.58 -8.63 -17.95
N VAL A 134 0.22 -8.32 -16.69
CA VAL A 134 -1.02 -7.60 -16.36
C VAL A 134 -1.05 -6.22 -17.03
N ILE A 135 0.04 -5.45 -16.97
CA ILE A 135 0.11 -4.11 -17.58
C ILE A 135 -0.01 -4.21 -19.11
N ARG A 136 0.72 -5.13 -19.75
CA ARG A 136 0.65 -5.37 -21.21
C ARG A 136 -0.77 -5.68 -21.66
N LEU A 137 -1.44 -6.58 -20.96
CA LEU A 137 -2.79 -7.01 -21.33
C LEU A 137 -3.82 -5.90 -21.07
N SER A 138 -3.71 -5.19 -19.94
CA SER A 138 -4.57 -4.05 -19.62
C SER A 138 -4.43 -2.91 -20.65
N ASN A 139 -3.20 -2.59 -21.08
CA ASN A 139 -2.95 -1.58 -22.10
C ASN A 139 -3.60 -1.96 -23.45
N ARG A 140 -3.44 -3.22 -23.87
CA ARG A 140 -4.06 -3.76 -25.08
C ARG A 140 -5.58 -3.64 -25.04
N MET A 141 -6.20 -4.02 -23.92
CA MET A 141 -7.66 -3.97 -23.76
C MET A 141 -8.22 -2.53 -23.79
N ASN A 142 -7.48 -1.57 -23.24
CA ASN A 142 -7.94 -0.19 -23.09
C ASN A 142 -7.64 0.72 -24.29
N LYS A 143 -7.04 0.21 -25.38
CA LYS A 143 -6.63 0.99 -26.57
C LYS A 143 -5.80 2.25 -26.22
N LYS A 144 -5.19 2.28 -25.03
CA LYS A 144 -4.14 3.25 -24.70
C LYS A 144 -2.93 2.72 -25.48
N GLY A 145 -2.71 3.25 -26.69
CA GLY A 145 -1.64 2.80 -27.59
C GLY A 145 -0.32 2.61 -26.87
N ASP A 146 0.50 1.66 -27.32
CA ASP A 146 1.71 1.12 -26.66
C ASP A 146 2.41 2.11 -25.73
N LYS A 147 1.88 2.26 -24.50
CA LYS A 147 2.64 2.82 -23.41
C LYS A 147 3.60 1.71 -23.05
N GLU A 148 4.88 1.93 -23.38
CA GLU A 148 5.94 0.98 -23.08
C GLU A 148 5.83 0.57 -21.60
N THR A 149 5.61 -0.72 -21.37
CA THR A 149 5.86 -1.31 -20.06
C THR A 149 7.34 -1.07 -19.74
N PRO A 150 7.67 -0.41 -18.62
CA PRO A 150 9.06 -0.23 -18.23
C PRO A 150 9.80 -1.58 -18.19
N GLU A 151 11.03 -1.61 -18.70
CA GLU A 151 11.85 -2.82 -18.71
C GLU A 151 12.21 -3.29 -17.30
N ASP A 152 12.38 -2.36 -16.35
CA ASP A 152 12.59 -2.61 -14.93
C ASP A 152 11.51 -1.88 -14.12
N LEU A 153 10.57 -2.65 -13.57
CA LEU A 153 9.56 -2.10 -12.66
C LEU A 153 10.10 -1.97 -11.23
N ARG A 154 11.08 -2.81 -10.86
CA ARG A 154 11.67 -2.83 -9.52
C ARG A 154 12.50 -1.59 -9.27
N LYS A 155 13.12 -0.99 -10.30
CA LYS A 155 13.98 0.22 -10.16
C LYS A 155 15.05 0.03 -9.08
N ASN A 156 15.69 -1.14 -9.08
CA ASN A 156 16.67 -1.56 -8.06
C ASN A 156 16.13 -1.68 -6.61
N LEU A 157 14.82 -1.81 -6.42
CA LEU A 157 14.26 -2.09 -5.09
C LEU A 157 14.57 -3.52 -4.66
N PHE A 158 15.03 -3.65 -3.42
CA PHE A 158 15.10 -4.92 -2.72
C PHE A 158 13.70 -5.55 -2.56
N PRO A 159 13.59 -6.87 -2.33
CA PRO A 159 12.31 -7.58 -2.26
C PRO A 159 11.29 -6.96 -1.30
N THR A 160 11.72 -6.50 -0.12
CA THR A 160 10.81 -5.91 0.88
C THR A 160 10.19 -4.58 0.41
N PRO A 161 10.96 -3.52 0.08
CA PRO A 161 10.40 -2.31 -0.53
C PRO A 161 9.60 -2.57 -1.81
N PHE A 162 10.04 -3.54 -2.63
CA PHE A 162 9.32 -3.91 -3.85
C PHE A 162 7.93 -4.45 -3.52
N SER A 163 7.78 -5.36 -2.56
CA SER A 163 6.48 -5.88 -2.15
C SER A 163 5.52 -4.77 -1.68
N PHE A 164 5.99 -3.80 -0.88
CA PHE A 164 5.15 -2.66 -0.51
C PHE A 164 4.70 -1.82 -1.70
N TRP A 165 5.58 -1.64 -2.69
CA TRP A 165 5.22 -0.96 -3.93
C TRP A 165 4.16 -1.76 -4.71
N VAL A 166 4.34 -3.08 -4.86
CA VAL A 166 3.36 -3.95 -5.54
C VAL A 166 2.00 -3.87 -4.86
N GLY A 167 1.94 -4.05 -3.53
CA GLY A 167 0.69 -3.93 -2.77
C GLY A 167 0.00 -2.57 -2.93
N SER A 168 0.79 -1.48 -3.06
CA SER A 168 0.22 -0.14 -3.31
C SER A 168 -0.48 -0.01 -4.68
N THR A 169 -0.16 -0.89 -5.64
CA THR A 169 -0.72 -0.83 -7.01
C THR A 169 -2.09 -1.51 -7.16
N PHE A 170 -2.58 -2.20 -6.13
CA PHE A 170 -3.85 -2.94 -6.18
C PHE A 170 -5.05 -2.00 -6.00
N GLU A 171 -5.27 -1.15 -7.00
CA GLU A 171 -6.36 -0.16 -7.03
C GLU A 171 -7.74 -0.82 -6.86
N GLY A 172 -8.57 -0.21 -6.00
CA GLY A 172 -9.94 -0.68 -5.77
C GLY A 172 -10.07 -1.92 -4.86
N ALA A 173 -8.96 -2.43 -4.31
CA ALA A 173 -8.96 -3.59 -3.41
C ALA A 173 -8.40 -3.25 -2.01
N PRO A 174 -8.98 -2.28 -1.27
CA PRO A 174 -8.41 -1.81 0.01
C PRO A 174 -8.31 -2.90 1.07
N LEU A 175 -9.20 -3.89 1.07
CA LEU A 175 -9.12 -5.03 1.99
C LEU A 175 -7.92 -5.93 1.69
N GLU A 176 -7.62 -6.16 0.41
CA GLU A 176 -6.44 -6.93 0.01
C GLU A 176 -5.16 -6.14 0.30
N GLN A 177 -5.17 -4.83 0.03
CA GLN A 177 -4.09 -3.94 0.41
C GLN A 177 -3.82 -3.95 1.92
N GLN A 178 -4.87 -3.92 2.74
CA GLN A 178 -4.72 -3.97 4.19
C GLN A 178 -4.12 -5.30 4.63
N ALA A 179 -4.62 -6.42 4.08
CA ALA A 179 -4.06 -7.74 4.37
C ALA A 179 -2.58 -7.87 3.97
N LEU A 180 -2.15 -7.23 2.87
CA LEU A 180 -0.75 -7.19 2.46
C LEU A 180 0.11 -6.31 3.36
N LEU A 181 -0.42 -5.17 3.82
CA LEU A 181 0.26 -4.28 4.76
C LEU A 181 0.51 -4.97 6.11
N GLU A 182 -0.44 -5.81 6.55
CA GLU A 182 -0.41 -6.54 7.82
C GLU A 182 0.56 -7.73 7.84
N LEU A 183 0.95 -8.27 6.69
CA LEU A 183 1.93 -9.35 6.64
C LEU A 183 3.30 -8.84 7.10
N GLU A 184 3.90 -9.47 8.09
CA GLU A 184 5.25 -9.13 8.60
C GLU A 184 6.37 -9.97 7.94
N ASP A 185 6.01 -10.82 6.98
CA ASP A 185 6.93 -11.69 6.23
C ASP A 185 6.90 -11.28 4.75
N THR A 186 8.03 -10.81 4.24
CA THR A 186 8.17 -10.38 2.83
C THR A 186 7.88 -11.52 1.85
N GLY A 187 8.30 -12.76 2.14
CA GLY A 187 8.08 -13.91 1.27
C GLY A 187 6.60 -14.27 1.19
N LEU A 188 5.88 -14.27 2.32
CA LEU A 188 4.43 -14.44 2.34
C LEU A 188 3.71 -13.32 1.57
N ARG A 189 4.17 -12.07 1.73
CA ARG A 189 3.61 -10.92 1.00
C ARG A 189 3.77 -11.08 -0.51
N LEU A 190 4.98 -11.37 -0.98
CA LEU A 190 5.26 -11.59 -2.41
C LEU A 190 4.48 -12.77 -2.99
N LYS A 191 4.29 -13.86 -2.23
CA LYS A 191 3.49 -15.01 -2.68
C LYS A 191 2.02 -14.65 -2.86
N ARG A 192 1.46 -13.91 -1.90
CA ARG A 192 0.07 -13.45 -1.97
C ARG A 192 -0.12 -12.48 -3.13
N GLU A 193 0.81 -11.55 -3.33
CA GLU A 193 0.82 -10.64 -4.49
C GLU A 193 0.87 -11.41 -5.81
N LYS A 194 1.77 -12.40 -5.92
CA LYS A 194 1.87 -13.28 -7.10
C LYS A 194 0.55 -13.99 -7.41
N GLU A 195 -0.12 -14.52 -6.40
CA GLU A 195 -1.42 -15.19 -6.56
C GLU A 195 -2.49 -14.21 -7.04
N THR A 196 -2.58 -13.03 -6.43
CA THR A 196 -3.52 -11.97 -6.80
C THR A 196 -3.29 -11.48 -8.24
N LEU A 197 -2.04 -11.28 -8.64
CA LEU A 197 -1.68 -10.90 -10.01
C LEU A 197 -2.00 -12.00 -11.02
N ARG A 198 -1.71 -13.26 -10.68
CA ARG A 198 -2.05 -14.41 -11.53
C ARG A 198 -3.56 -14.52 -11.76
N ASN A 199 -4.36 -14.33 -10.71
CA ASN A 199 -5.82 -14.35 -10.80
C ASN A 199 -6.33 -13.19 -11.67
N THR A 200 -5.74 -12.01 -11.52
CA THR A 200 -6.03 -10.83 -12.36
C THR A 200 -5.71 -11.10 -13.83
N LEU A 201 -4.56 -11.70 -14.11
CA LEU A 201 -4.14 -12.05 -15.47
C LEU A 201 -5.08 -13.07 -16.11
N ASN A 202 -5.51 -14.09 -15.36
CA ASN A 202 -6.49 -15.07 -15.83
C ASN A 202 -7.82 -14.40 -16.20
N TYR A 203 -8.31 -13.50 -15.34
CA TYR A 203 -9.53 -12.74 -15.59
C TYR A 203 -9.42 -11.86 -16.85
N LEU A 204 -8.34 -11.09 -16.97
CA LEU A 204 -8.11 -10.23 -18.14
C LEU A 204 -7.98 -11.03 -19.44
N THR A 205 -7.36 -12.20 -19.38
CA THR A 205 -7.22 -13.09 -20.55
C THR A 205 -8.58 -13.59 -21.02
N ALA A 206 -9.42 -14.05 -20.08
CA ALA A 206 -10.79 -14.45 -20.38
C ALA A 206 -11.62 -13.28 -20.93
N ALA A 207 -11.53 -12.10 -20.31
CA ALA A 207 -12.25 -10.90 -20.76
C ALA A 207 -11.82 -10.42 -22.16
N SER A 208 -10.52 -10.50 -22.47
CA SER A 208 -9.98 -10.16 -23.80
C SER A 208 -10.52 -11.12 -24.87
N ALA A 209 -10.51 -12.43 -24.61
CA ALA A 209 -11.01 -13.42 -25.56
C ALA A 209 -12.50 -13.19 -25.91
N VAL A 210 -13.32 -12.84 -24.90
CA VAL A 210 -14.73 -12.51 -25.12
C VAL A 210 -14.87 -11.24 -25.98
N LYS A 211 -14.09 -10.20 -25.71
CA LYS A 211 -14.12 -8.94 -26.47
C LYS A 211 -13.74 -9.13 -27.93
N ASP A 212 -12.76 -9.97 -28.21
CA ASP A 212 -12.32 -10.26 -29.59
C ASP A 212 -13.43 -10.98 -30.40
N VAL A 213 -14.19 -11.87 -29.77
CA VAL A 213 -15.35 -12.54 -30.40
C VAL A 213 -16.45 -11.54 -30.77
N PHE A 214 -16.80 -10.62 -29.86
CA PHE A 214 -17.88 -9.64 -30.09
C PHE A 214 -17.48 -8.46 -30.99
N SER A 215 -16.19 -8.23 -31.22
CA SER A 215 -15.70 -7.21 -32.16
C SER A 215 -15.44 -7.74 -33.57
N SER A 216 -15.61 -9.06 -33.77
CA SER A 216 -15.47 -9.74 -35.06
C SER A 216 -16.82 -9.98 -35.77
N GLN A 217 -17.92 -9.46 -35.24
CA GLN A 217 -19.27 -9.44 -35.85
C GLN A 217 -19.67 -8.02 -36.23
#